data_AF-A0A7L7L1B9-F1
#
_entry.id   AF-A0A7L7L1B9-F1
#
_cell.length_a   1.000
_cell.length_b   1.000
_cell.length_c   1.000
_cell.angle_alpha   90.00
_cell.angle_beta   90.00
_cell.angle_gamma   90.00
#
_symmetry.space_group_name_H-M   'P 1'
#
loop_
_entity.id
_entity.type
_entity.pdbx_description
1 polymer ?
#
loop_
_entity_poly.entity_id
_entity_poly.type
_entity_poly.pdbx_seq_one_letter_code
_entity_poly.pdbx_strand_id
1 'polypeptide(L)'
;MELVKTKQAIYDYLIAPSPLFLKQVVDIAETKEYLLVMDSREMKKRSIPDQVIARFESRFQHLCQHSCNCQEYDGVNYLLIPKI
;
A
#
# COMPACT_ATOMS: atom_id res chain seq x y z
N MET A 1 6.45 12.85 20.48
CA MET A 1 6.28 13.34 19.10
C MET A 1 5.55 12.25 18.35
N GLU A 2 4.25 12.38 18.15
CA GLU A 2 3.49 11.47 17.30
C GLU A 2 4.08 11.57 15.90
N LEU A 3 4.66 10.47 15.41
CA LEU A 3 5.23 10.40 14.07
C LEU A 3 4.05 10.42 13.11
N VAL A 4 3.67 11.60 12.65
CA VAL A 4 2.65 11.78 11.61
C VAL A 4 3.00 10.85 10.46
N LYS A 5 2.13 9.88 10.18
CA LYS A 5 2.33 8.98 9.05
C LYS A 5 2.20 9.82 7.79
N THR A 6 3.30 9.95 7.04
CA THR A 6 3.34 10.69 5.78
C THR A 6 3.20 9.75 4.61
N LYS A 7 2.71 10.26 3.46
CA LYS A 7 2.76 9.51 2.20
C LYS A 7 4.16 8.96 1.91
N GLN A 8 5.20 9.75 2.17
CA GLN A 8 6.58 9.34 1.98
C GLN A 8 6.95 8.15 2.87
N ALA A 9 6.59 8.15 4.16
CA ALA A 9 6.88 7.03 5.06
C ALA A 9 6.20 5.72 4.64
N ILE A 10 4.91 5.77 4.25
CA ILE A 10 4.20 4.59 3.75
C ILE A 10 4.77 4.12 2.41
N TYR A 11 5.10 5.08 1.54
CA TYR A 11 5.77 4.81 0.28
C TYR A 11 7.11 4.10 0.52
N ASP A 12 7.99 4.63 1.35
CA ASP A 12 9.28 4.03 1.65
C ASP A 12 9.13 2.63 2.29
N TYR A 13 8.16 2.45 3.19
CA TYR A 13 7.91 1.14 3.80
C TYR A 13 7.46 0.07 2.79
N LEU A 14 6.54 0.44 1.89
CA LEU A 14 6.01 -0.48 0.89
C LEU A 14 6.96 -0.67 -0.30
N ILE A 15 7.73 0.35 -0.67
CA ILE A 15 8.40 0.46 -1.98
C ILE A 15 9.93 0.55 -1.88
N ALA A 16 10.51 1.16 -0.84
CA ALA A 16 11.95 1.49 -0.82
C ALA A 16 12.91 0.29 -0.98
N PRO A 17 12.67 -0.90 -0.40
CA PRO A 17 13.66 -1.98 -0.50
C PRO A 17 13.58 -2.86 -1.78
N SER A 18 12.66 -2.62 -2.74
CA SER A 18 12.59 -3.21 -4.12
C SER A 18 11.19 -3.01 -4.73
N PRO A 19 10.95 -3.08 -6.07
CA PRO A 19 11.56 -2.48 -7.26
C PRO A 19 10.57 -1.51 -7.96
N LEU A 20 10.93 -0.89 -9.09
CA LEU A 20 10.06 -0.07 -9.97
C LEU A 20 8.66 -0.68 -10.26
N PHE A 21 8.52 -2.00 -10.16
CA PHE A 21 7.27 -2.73 -10.31
C PHE A 21 6.25 -2.42 -9.22
N LEU A 22 6.68 -2.23 -7.97
CA LEU A 22 5.77 -1.93 -6.86
C LEU A 22 5.17 -0.52 -6.99
N LYS A 23 5.98 0.45 -7.45
CA LYS A 23 5.51 1.81 -7.80
C LYS A 23 4.42 1.83 -8.86
N GLN A 24 4.41 0.80 -9.71
CA GLN A 24 3.54 0.70 -10.85
C GLN A 24 2.17 0.09 -10.51
N VAL A 25 2.10 -0.63 -9.38
CA VAL A 25 0.92 -1.38 -8.93
C VAL A 25 0.30 -0.78 -7.68
N VAL A 26 1.10 -0.11 -6.85
CA VAL A 26 0.60 0.61 -5.67
C VAL A 26 0.40 2.07 -6.03
N ASP A 27 -0.80 2.58 -5.77
CA ASP A 27 -1.08 4.02 -5.80
C ASP A 27 -1.37 4.51 -4.38
N ILE A 28 -0.86 5.70 -4.04
CA ILE A 28 -1.03 6.27 -2.70
C ILE A 28 -1.57 7.68 -2.85
N ALA A 29 -2.85 7.83 -2.49
CA ALA A 29 -3.50 9.11 -2.35
C ALA A 29 -3.38 9.62 -0.91
N GLU A 30 -3.14 10.92 -0.75
CA GLU A 30 -3.01 11.55 0.56
C GLU A 30 -4.11 12.61 0.72
N THR A 31 -4.79 12.58 1.85
CA THR A 31 -5.79 13.58 2.27
C THR A 31 -5.32 14.27 3.55
N LYS A 32 -6.08 15.24 4.07
CA LYS A 32 -5.72 15.93 5.32
C LYS A 32 -5.60 15.00 6.52
N GLU A 33 -6.42 13.96 6.60
CA GLU A 33 -6.54 13.10 7.79
C GLU A 33 -6.11 11.65 7.52
N TYR A 34 -6.14 11.21 6.26
CA TYR A 34 -5.89 9.82 5.88
C TYR A 34 -4.93 9.68 4.70
N LEU A 35 -4.25 8.55 4.67
CA LEU A 35 -3.53 8.01 3.52
C LEU A 35 -4.32 6.83 2.97
N LEU A 36 -4.63 6.88 1.69
CA LEU A 36 -5.29 5.79 0.97
C LEU A 36 -4.25 5.08 0.10
N VAL A 37 -4.00 3.82 0.41
CA VAL A 37 -3.12 2.93 -0.37
C VAL A 37 -4.00 2.00 -1.19
N MET A 38 -3.75 1.94 -2.49
CA MET A 38 -4.53 1.15 -3.44
C MET A 38 -3.62 0.14 -4.15
N ASP A 39 -4.05 -1.11 -4.19
CA ASP A 39 -3.41 -2.18 -4.95
C ASP A 39 -4.11 -2.37 -6.31
N SER A 40 -3.52 -1.79 -7.35
CA SER A 40 -4.02 -1.84 -8.73
C SER A 40 -3.46 -3.01 -9.57
N ARG A 41 -2.91 -4.06 -8.94
CA ARG A 41 -2.39 -5.24 -9.64
C ARG A 41 -3.44 -5.86 -10.58
N GLU A 42 -4.63 -6.12 -10.05
CA GLU A 42 -5.76 -6.71 -10.78
C GLU A 42 -6.25 -5.79 -11.91
N MET A 43 -6.35 -4.49 -11.66
CA MET A 43 -6.76 -3.50 -12.66
C MET A 43 -5.84 -3.45 -13.88
N LYS A 44 -4.52 -3.62 -13.67
CA LYS A 44 -3.52 -3.44 -14.74
C LYS A 44 -3.05 -4.76 -15.37
N LYS A 45 -3.55 -5.92 -14.93
CA LYS A 45 -3.14 -7.27 -15.39
C LYS A 45 -1.62 -7.41 -15.55
N ARG A 46 -0.86 -7.00 -14.53
CA ARG A 46 0.61 -6.97 -14.60
C ARG A 46 1.20 -8.31 -14.17
N SER A 47 2.03 -8.91 -15.03
CA SER A 47 2.88 -10.03 -14.62
C SER A 47 4.00 -9.52 -13.72
N ILE A 48 3.89 -9.79 -12.42
CA ILE A 48 4.86 -9.40 -11.39
C ILE A 48 5.51 -10.68 -10.87
N PRO A 49 6.83 -10.70 -10.61
CA PRO A 49 7.49 -11.86 -10.03
C PRO A 49 6.89 -12.26 -8.68
N ASP A 50 6.68 -13.56 -8.45
CA ASP A 50 6.06 -14.11 -7.24
C ASP A 50 6.76 -13.65 -5.95
N GLN A 51 8.10 -13.53 -5.97
CA GLN A 51 8.86 -13.07 -4.81
C GLN A 51 8.55 -11.61 -4.43
N VAL A 52 8.22 -10.76 -5.41
CA VAL A 52 7.82 -9.36 -5.18
C VAL A 52 6.40 -9.32 -4.65
N ILE A 53 5.50 -10.14 -5.20
CA ILE A 53 4.12 -10.30 -4.73
C ILE A 53 4.12 -10.71 -3.26
N ALA A 54 4.82 -11.79 -2.90
CA ALA A 54 4.84 -12.32 -1.54
C ALA A 54 5.36 -11.30 -0.51
N ARG A 55 6.40 -10.51 -0.87
CA ARG A 55 6.91 -9.44 0.00
C ARG A 55 5.91 -8.31 0.19
N PHE A 56 5.24 -7.90 -0.89
CA PHE A 56 4.23 -6.87 -0.82
C PHE A 56 3.03 -7.31 0.02
N GLU A 57 2.49 -8.49 -0.24
CA GLU A 57 1.34 -9.04 0.49
C GLU A 57 1.64 -9.16 1.98
N SER A 58 2.83 -9.63 2.35
CA SER A 58 3.26 -9.68 3.75
C SER A 58 3.25 -8.31 4.43
N ARG A 59 3.78 -7.27 3.77
CA ARG A 59 3.79 -5.90 4.34
C ARG A 59 2.42 -5.25 4.34
N PHE A 60 1.64 -5.48 3.29
CA PHE A 60 0.29 -4.95 3.15
C PHE A 60 -0.63 -5.54 4.23
N GLN A 61 -0.58 -6.86 4.44
CA GLN A 61 -1.28 -7.53 5.55
C GLN A 61 -0.84 -6.99 6.91
N HIS A 62 0.45 -6.77 7.13
CA HIS A 62 0.95 -6.18 8.37
C HIS A 62 0.35 -4.77 8.58
N LEU A 63 0.34 -3.91 7.56
CA LEU A 63 -0.31 -2.59 7.67
C LEU A 63 -1.84 -2.67 7.86
N CYS A 64 -2.51 -3.64 7.24
CA CYS A 64 -3.93 -3.90 7.46
C CYS A 64 -4.24 -4.20 8.92
N GLN A 65 -3.44 -5.04 9.56
CA GLN A 65 -3.61 -5.38 10.99
C GLN A 65 -3.48 -4.14 11.89
N HIS A 66 -2.60 -3.20 11.54
CA HIS A 66 -2.38 -1.96 12.31
C HIS A 66 -3.40 -0.86 12.00
N SER A 67 -4.04 -0.88 10.83
CA SER A 67 -4.90 0.24 10.36
C SER A 67 -6.39 -0.06 10.43
N CYS A 68 -6.78 -1.29 10.76
CA CYS A 68 -8.15 -1.81 10.92
C CYS A 68 -9.11 -1.65 9.71
N ASN A 69 -8.79 -0.82 8.71
CA ASN A 69 -9.64 -0.51 7.56
C ASN A 69 -9.00 -0.97 6.25
N CYS A 70 -9.00 -2.28 6.02
CA CYS A 70 -8.75 -2.85 4.71
C CYS A 70 -10.06 -3.26 4.06
N GLN A 71 -10.30 -2.78 2.85
CA GLN A 71 -11.50 -3.07 2.07
C GLN A 71 -11.08 -3.51 0.67
N GLU A 72 -11.75 -4.52 0.14
CA GLU A 72 -11.63 -4.90 -1.26
C GLU A 72 -12.83 -4.32 -2.02
N TYR A 73 -12.56 -3.66 -3.14
CA TYR A 73 -13.61 -3.18 -4.03
C TYR A 73 -13.16 -3.35 -5.48
N ASP A 74 -13.98 -4.02 -6.30
CA ASP A 74 -13.70 -4.28 -7.72
C ASP A 74 -12.34 -4.97 -7.97
N GLY A 75 -11.95 -5.89 -7.08
CA GLY A 75 -10.65 -6.59 -7.15
C GLY A 75 -9.44 -5.72 -6.78
N VAL A 76 -9.66 -4.48 -6.35
CA VAL A 76 -8.62 -3.59 -5.83
C VAL A 76 -8.67 -3.60 -4.31
N ASN A 77 -7.52 -3.84 -3.68
CA ASN A 77 -7.40 -3.73 -2.23
C ASN A 77 -7.09 -2.29 -1.83
N TYR A 78 -7.91 -1.76 -0.94
CA TYR A 78 -7.82 -0.43 -0.37
C TYR A 78 -7.43 -0.52 1.09
N LEU A 79 -6.44 0.27 1.47
CA LEU A 79 -5.98 0.38 2.84
C LEU A 79 -6.03 1.85 3.24
N LEU A 80 -6.80 2.14 4.27
CA LEU A 80 -7.05 3.49 4.76
C LEU A 80 -6.31 3.68 6.08
N ILE A 81 -5.27 4.51 6.07
CA ILE A 81 -4.35 4.70 7.19
C ILE A 81 -4.57 6.11 7.75
N PRO A 82 -4.97 6.28 9.03
CA PRO A 82 -5.01 7.59 9.65
C PRO A 82 -3.59 8.16 9.77
N LYS A 83 -3.45 9.47 9.58
CA LYS A 83 -2.16 10.16 9.70
C LYS A 83 -1.68 10.33 11.15
N ILE A 84 -2.55 10.03 12.11
CA ILE A 84 -2.41 10.21 13.56
C ILE A 84 -1.71 8.99 14.16
#